data_AF-A0A0M4F4G8-F1
#
_entry.id   AF-A0A0M4F4G8-F1
#
_cell.length_a   1.000
_cell.length_b   1.000
_cell.length_c   1.000
_cell.angle_alpha   90.00
_cell.angle_beta   90.00
_cell.angle_gamma   90.00
#
_symmetry.space_group_name_H-M   'P 1'
#
loop_
_entity.id
_entity.type
_entity.pdbx_description
1 polymer ?
#
loop_
_entity_poly.entity_id
_entity_poly.type
_entity_poly.pdbx_seq_one_letter_code
_entity_poly.pdbx_strand_id
1 'polypeptide(L)'
;KCDLVLLMPIKKFPLSKEQQEFYVLITETCMGASESVRREALQRLQLDSSLQPMAPTLCTFISDAVKVNVVQKNFVLLVYLMRMVHALLGNSNLQLQSYVSDNNLHLFLNNYLSVLKVHLLISSVLSCCVANQLCAYSSAQNHWALREFAAIIMIDILKLFSNVDKSILPRVLRVYKNGLQSAVLPTIYGCAVGLSKLGGYIIFKFIIPQLRSIAICIETQLSKDDDDVDKQAAIFIRHRLLKMCAPILKTIHSAPDMVSEYIEHYGYLGPGLCDAVVLAR
;
A
#
# COMPACT_ATOMS: atom_id res chain seq x y z
N LYS A 1 -40.19 23.17 13.83
CA LYS A 1 -39.88 23.27 12.38
C LYS A 1 -38.38 23.49 12.29
N CYS A 2 -37.62 22.48 11.86
CA CYS A 2 -36.18 22.61 11.69
C CYS A 2 -35.93 23.34 10.39
N ASP A 3 -35.25 24.47 10.45
CA ASP A 3 -34.81 25.21 9.27
C ASP A 3 -33.74 24.38 8.55
N LEU A 4 -34.14 23.76 7.44
CA LEU A 4 -33.25 23.18 6.46
C LEU A 4 -32.49 24.34 5.79
N VAL A 5 -31.32 24.66 6.31
CA VAL A 5 -30.36 25.52 5.64
C VAL A 5 -29.90 24.79 4.37
N LEU A 6 -30.51 25.13 3.24
CA LEU A 6 -30.05 24.73 1.92
C LEU A 6 -28.69 25.38 1.67
N LEU A 7 -27.61 24.66 2.01
CA LEU A 7 -26.26 25.05 1.64
C LEU A 7 -26.21 25.20 0.11
N MET A 8 -25.93 26.41 -0.37
CA MET A 8 -25.68 26.63 -1.79
C MET A 8 -24.58 25.65 -2.25
N PRO A 9 -24.74 24.99 -3.41
CA PRO A 9 -23.71 24.12 -3.92
C PRO A 9 -22.42 24.92 -4.08
N ILE A 10 -21.37 24.44 -3.43
CA ILE A 10 -20.02 25.02 -3.44
C ILE A 10 -19.67 25.30 -4.90
N LYS A 11 -19.54 26.59 -5.27
CA LYS A 11 -19.02 26.99 -6.57
C LYS A 11 -17.60 26.45 -6.66
N LYS A 12 -17.43 25.29 -7.31
CA LYS A 12 -16.13 24.85 -7.84
C LYS A 12 -15.66 26.03 -8.68
N PHE A 13 -14.64 26.77 -8.26
CA PHE A 13 -13.95 27.62 -9.21
C PHE A 13 -13.40 26.66 -10.28
N PRO A 14 -13.90 26.70 -11.53
CA PRO A 14 -13.37 25.85 -12.56
C PRO A 14 -11.88 26.17 -12.69
N LEU A 15 -11.05 25.13 -12.83
CA LEU A 15 -9.62 25.29 -13.10
C LEU A 15 -9.44 26.30 -14.23
N SER A 16 -8.49 27.21 -14.10
CA SER A 16 -8.14 28.13 -15.19
C SER A 16 -7.72 27.34 -16.43
N LYS A 17 -7.79 27.96 -17.61
CA LYS A 17 -7.39 27.31 -18.86
C LYS A 17 -5.94 26.78 -18.79
N GLU A 18 -5.03 27.58 -18.23
CA GLU A 18 -3.63 27.21 -18.02
C GLU A 18 -3.48 26.01 -17.07
N GLN A 19 -4.27 25.96 -15.99
CA GLN A 19 -4.26 24.82 -15.06
C GLN A 19 -4.83 23.55 -15.70
N GLN A 20 -5.83 23.67 -16.57
CA GLN A 20 -6.36 22.51 -17.31
C GLN A 20 -5.34 21.98 -18.32
N GLU A 21 -4.69 22.86 -19.06
CA GLU A 21 -3.61 22.50 -19.99
C GLU A 21 -2.44 21.83 -19.26
N PHE A 22 -2.05 22.38 -18.11
CA PHE A 22 -1.02 21.79 -17.25
C PHE A 22 -1.45 20.42 -16.70
N TYR A 23 -2.70 20.26 -16.27
CA TYR A 23 -3.24 18.97 -15.81
C TYR A 23 -3.19 17.90 -16.91
N VAL A 24 -3.57 18.24 -18.14
CA VAL A 24 -3.48 17.31 -19.29
C VAL A 24 -2.02 16.96 -19.55
N LEU A 25 -1.15 17.97 -19.64
CA LEU A 25 0.28 17.77 -19.87
C LEU A 25 0.91 16.86 -18.81
N ILE A 26 0.63 17.09 -17.52
CA ILE A 26 1.25 16.32 -16.43
C ILE A 26 0.73 14.87 -16.41
N THR A 27 -0.55 14.66 -16.69
CA THR A 27 -1.14 13.30 -16.71
C THR A 27 -0.65 12.49 -17.92
N GLU A 28 -0.52 13.10 -19.09
CA GLU A 28 0.02 12.45 -20.28
C GLU A 28 1.52 12.15 -20.15
N THR A 29 2.31 13.11 -19.68
CA THR A 29 3.76 12.94 -19.51
C THR A 29 4.10 11.91 -18.43
N CYS A 30 3.33 11.84 -17.34
CA CYS A 30 3.49 10.80 -16.32
C CYS A 30 3.14 9.40 -16.82
N MET A 31 2.29 9.29 -17.86
CA MET A 31 1.87 8.03 -18.47
C MET A 31 2.56 7.75 -19.81
N GLY A 32 3.49 8.62 -20.22
CA GLY A 32 4.18 8.56 -21.50
C GLY A 32 5.23 7.44 -21.59
N ALA A 33 5.60 7.11 -22.82
CA ALA A 33 6.55 6.03 -23.12
C ALA A 33 7.98 6.39 -22.66
N SER A 34 8.40 7.65 -22.81
CA SER A 34 9.76 8.08 -22.47
C SER A 34 9.99 8.13 -20.96
N GLU A 35 11.03 7.45 -20.48
CA GLU A 35 11.40 7.45 -19.06
C GLU A 35 11.93 8.81 -18.59
N SER A 36 12.72 9.50 -19.42
CA SER A 36 13.29 10.81 -19.05
C SER A 36 12.20 11.86 -18.82
N VAL A 37 11.24 11.94 -19.75
CA VAL A 37 10.09 12.85 -19.67
C VAL A 37 9.24 12.55 -18.45
N ARG A 38 8.98 11.26 -18.18
CA ARG A 38 8.22 10.84 -17.00
C ARG A 38 8.93 11.18 -15.70
N ARG A 39 10.26 11.07 -15.64
CA ARG A 39 11.04 11.45 -14.46
C ARG A 39 10.96 12.96 -14.20
N GLU A 40 11.05 13.77 -15.24
CA GLU A 40 10.89 15.23 -15.14
C GLU A 40 9.47 15.61 -14.69
N ALA A 41 8.44 14.94 -15.23
CA ALA A 41 7.05 15.13 -14.82
C ALA A 41 6.84 14.78 -13.33
N LEU A 42 7.42 13.66 -12.85
CA LEU A 42 7.35 13.28 -11.44
C LEU A 42 8.07 14.29 -10.52
N GLN A 43 9.19 14.86 -10.97
CA GLN A 43 9.88 15.93 -10.24
C GLN A 43 9.04 17.20 -10.17
N ARG A 44 8.39 17.58 -11.28
CA ARG A 44 7.42 18.69 -11.28
C ARG A 44 6.29 18.45 -10.29
N LEU A 45 5.74 17.23 -10.23
CA LEU A 45 4.71 16.86 -9.25
C LEU A 45 5.16 17.02 -7.79
N GLN A 46 6.44 16.80 -7.51
CA GLN A 46 7.02 16.94 -6.17
C GLN A 46 7.28 18.40 -5.76
N LEU A 47 7.61 19.28 -6.71
CA LEU A 47 8.12 20.60 -6.39
C LEU A 47 7.09 21.72 -6.61
N ASP A 48 6.16 21.55 -7.54
CA ASP A 48 5.29 22.63 -8.00
C ASP A 48 4.15 22.91 -7.00
N SER A 49 4.05 24.17 -6.56
CA SER A 49 3.00 24.66 -5.66
C SER A 49 1.68 24.96 -6.38
N SER A 50 1.69 25.11 -7.72
CA SER A 50 0.49 25.38 -8.52
C SER A 50 -0.48 24.19 -8.58
N LEU A 51 -0.05 23.01 -8.11
CA LEU A 51 -0.79 21.75 -8.09
C LEU A 51 -1.90 21.68 -7.04
N GLN A 52 -1.89 22.56 -6.03
CA GLN A 52 -2.89 22.58 -4.94
C GLN A 52 -4.35 22.51 -5.42
N PRO A 53 -4.83 23.42 -6.30
CA PRO A 53 -6.21 23.37 -6.80
C PRO A 53 -6.51 22.12 -7.64
N MET A 54 -5.49 21.47 -8.21
CA MET A 54 -5.62 20.29 -9.07
C MET A 54 -5.53 18.97 -8.29
N ALA A 55 -4.96 18.98 -7.09
CA ALA A 55 -4.72 17.79 -6.28
C ALA A 55 -5.98 16.92 -6.08
N PRO A 56 -7.18 17.48 -5.78
CA PRO A 56 -8.38 16.67 -5.68
C PRO A 56 -8.72 15.95 -6.99
N THR A 57 -8.54 16.60 -8.14
CA THR A 57 -8.83 16.01 -9.46
C THR A 57 -7.82 14.91 -9.79
N LEU A 58 -6.54 15.14 -9.49
CA LEU A 58 -5.47 14.16 -9.65
C LEU A 58 -5.71 12.90 -8.79
N CYS A 59 -6.14 13.04 -7.54
CA CYS A 59 -6.48 11.89 -6.70
C CYS A 59 -7.63 11.04 -7.29
N THR A 60 -8.64 11.69 -7.87
CA THR A 60 -9.74 10.97 -8.54
C THR A 60 -9.25 10.27 -9.80
N PHE A 61 -8.47 10.96 -10.64
CA PHE A 61 -7.86 10.38 -11.83
C PHE A 61 -7.03 9.14 -11.50
N ILE A 62 -6.13 9.24 -10.52
CA ILE A 62 -5.30 8.12 -10.07
C ILE A 62 -6.19 6.96 -9.59
N SER A 63 -7.21 7.26 -8.78
CA SER A 63 -8.10 6.21 -8.26
C SER A 63 -8.80 5.45 -9.37
N ASP A 64 -9.35 6.16 -10.34
CA ASP A 64 -10.11 5.54 -11.42
C ASP A 64 -9.18 4.84 -12.41
N ALA A 65 -8.01 5.41 -12.70
CA ALA A 65 -6.97 4.77 -13.49
C ALA A 65 -6.48 3.47 -12.81
N VAL A 66 -6.25 3.45 -11.50
CA VAL A 66 -5.85 2.23 -10.79
C VAL A 66 -6.94 1.16 -10.88
N LYS A 67 -8.22 1.52 -10.67
CA LYS A 67 -9.33 0.55 -10.77
C LYS A 67 -9.38 -0.10 -12.16
N VAL A 68 -9.31 0.70 -13.22
CA VAL A 68 -9.34 0.20 -14.60
C VAL A 68 -8.11 -0.66 -14.90
N ASN A 69 -6.91 -0.21 -14.51
CA ASN A 69 -5.67 -0.93 -14.81
C ASN A 69 -5.47 -2.20 -13.99
N VAL A 70 -6.07 -2.30 -12.79
CA VAL A 70 -6.14 -3.56 -12.04
C VAL A 70 -7.00 -4.58 -12.78
N VAL A 71 -8.16 -4.17 -13.31
CA VAL A 71 -9.05 -5.06 -14.08
C VAL A 71 -8.40 -5.46 -15.42
N GLN A 72 -7.77 -4.51 -16.11
CA GLN A 72 -7.05 -4.75 -17.36
C GLN A 72 -5.70 -5.47 -17.17
N LYS A 73 -5.25 -5.63 -15.92
CA LYS A 73 -3.97 -6.26 -15.54
C LYS A 73 -2.76 -5.59 -16.22
N ASN A 74 -2.82 -4.28 -16.42
CA ASN A 74 -1.73 -3.51 -17.02
C ASN A 74 -0.70 -3.10 -15.96
N PHE A 75 0.25 -4.00 -15.72
CA PHE A 75 1.30 -3.82 -14.72
C PHE A 75 2.09 -2.52 -14.88
N VAL A 76 2.45 -2.17 -16.11
CA VAL A 76 3.30 -1.01 -16.41
C VAL A 76 2.61 0.27 -15.97
N LEU A 77 1.33 0.44 -16.30
CA LEU A 77 0.56 1.61 -15.89
C LEU A 77 0.35 1.65 -14.36
N LEU A 78 0.17 0.51 -13.71
CA LEU A 78 0.10 0.46 -12.24
C LEU A 78 1.41 0.93 -11.59
N VAL A 79 2.56 0.56 -12.13
CA VAL A 79 3.86 1.07 -11.66
C VAL A 79 3.94 2.60 -11.81
N TYR A 80 3.46 3.14 -12.93
CA TYR A 80 3.53 4.58 -13.21
C TYR A 80 2.61 5.35 -12.27
N LEU A 81 1.39 4.84 -12.05
CA LEU A 81 0.42 5.41 -11.11
C LEU A 81 0.95 5.38 -9.68
N MET A 82 1.58 4.29 -9.22
CA MET A 82 2.17 4.25 -7.88
C MET A 82 3.35 5.24 -7.74
N ARG A 83 4.18 5.41 -8.78
CA ARG A 83 5.23 6.44 -8.78
C ARG A 83 4.66 7.85 -8.72
N MET A 84 3.54 8.08 -9.43
CA MET A 84 2.80 9.34 -9.39
C MET A 84 2.24 9.62 -7.98
N VAL A 85 1.64 8.62 -7.32
CA VAL A 85 1.19 8.74 -5.91
C VAL A 85 2.35 9.09 -4.99
N HIS A 86 3.47 8.39 -5.10
CA HIS A 86 4.66 8.66 -4.30
C HIS A 86 5.19 10.08 -4.53
N ALA A 87 5.23 10.55 -5.77
CA ALA A 87 5.62 11.92 -6.11
C ALA A 87 4.68 12.97 -5.50
N LEU A 88 3.36 12.74 -5.57
CA LEU A 88 2.37 13.62 -4.95
C LEU A 88 2.51 13.68 -3.43
N LEU A 89 2.72 12.53 -2.77
CA LEU A 89 2.91 12.49 -1.32
C LEU A 89 4.21 13.19 -0.88
N GLY A 90 5.23 13.20 -1.73
CA GLY A 90 6.50 13.87 -1.48
C GLY A 90 6.47 15.39 -1.64
N ASN A 91 5.38 15.99 -2.13
CA ASN A 91 5.31 17.43 -2.33
C ASN A 91 5.05 18.16 -1.00
N SER A 92 6.10 18.79 -0.47
CA SER A 92 6.07 19.55 0.78
C SER A 92 5.01 20.65 0.78
N ASN A 93 4.68 21.24 -0.37
CA ASN A 93 3.65 22.27 -0.45
C ASN A 93 2.25 21.71 -0.21
N LEU A 94 1.97 20.46 -0.62
CA LEU A 94 0.70 19.76 -0.32
C LEU A 94 0.60 19.42 1.18
N GLN A 95 1.73 19.23 1.86
CA GLN A 95 1.78 18.90 3.29
C GLN A 95 1.64 20.13 4.19
N LEU A 96 2.30 21.24 3.87
CA LEU A 96 2.43 22.42 4.74
C LEU A 96 1.09 23.14 4.99
N GLN A 97 0.17 23.17 4.02
CA GLN A 97 -1.09 23.89 4.18
C GLN A 97 -2.19 23.09 4.91
N SER A 98 -1.92 21.82 5.23
CA SER A 98 -2.75 21.05 6.17
C SER A 98 -2.50 21.43 7.64
N TYR A 99 -1.36 22.07 7.95
CA TYR A 99 -0.92 22.38 9.32
C TYR A 99 -0.85 23.87 9.67
N VAL A 100 -0.77 24.79 8.71
CA VAL A 100 -0.73 26.23 9.01
C VAL A 100 -2.13 26.74 9.37
N SER A 101 -2.40 26.75 10.67
CA SER A 101 -3.12 27.79 11.42
C SER A 101 -4.01 28.73 10.59
N ASP A 102 -5.33 28.67 10.79
CA ASP A 102 -6.12 29.88 11.09
C ASP A 102 -7.54 29.54 11.57
N ASN A 103 -7.95 30.23 12.63
CA ASN A 103 -9.22 30.12 13.37
C ASN A 103 -10.46 30.56 12.56
N ASN A 104 -10.54 30.23 11.28
CA ASN A 104 -11.64 30.58 10.41
C ASN A 104 -12.30 29.31 9.84
N LEU A 105 -13.58 29.14 10.17
CA LEU A 105 -14.49 28.04 9.81
C LEU A 105 -14.55 27.71 8.29
N HIS A 106 -13.97 28.56 7.44
CA HIS A 106 -13.87 28.38 5.99
C HIS A 106 -12.72 27.45 5.53
N LEU A 107 -11.67 27.25 6.35
CA LEU A 107 -10.56 26.32 6.06
C LEU A 107 -10.89 24.86 6.42
N PHE A 108 -11.85 24.63 7.32
CA PHE A 108 -12.26 23.30 7.76
C PHE A 108 -12.94 22.48 6.63
N LEU A 109 -13.63 23.15 5.70
CA LEU A 109 -14.30 22.51 4.55
C LEU A 109 -13.34 22.18 3.40
N ASN A 110 -12.29 22.98 3.18
CA ASN A 110 -11.22 22.63 2.22
C ASN A 110 -10.33 21.48 2.73
N ASN A 111 -10.13 21.40 4.04
CA ASN A 111 -9.49 20.25 4.68
C ASN A 111 -10.35 18.98 4.53
N TYR A 112 -11.68 19.09 4.65
CA TYR A 112 -12.59 17.95 4.49
C TYR A 112 -12.58 17.36 3.06
N LEU A 113 -12.46 18.19 2.02
CA LEU A 113 -12.39 17.73 0.62
C LEU A 113 -11.04 17.11 0.25
N SER A 114 -9.92 17.58 0.83
CA SER A 114 -8.61 16.94 0.64
C SER A 114 -8.56 15.61 1.40
N VAL A 115 -9.06 15.55 2.64
CA VAL A 115 -9.16 14.34 3.47
C VAL A 115 -10.11 13.31 2.84
N LEU A 116 -11.25 13.72 2.25
CA LEU A 116 -12.20 12.79 1.61
C LEU A 116 -11.59 12.05 0.42
N LYS A 117 -10.63 12.64 -0.30
CA LYS A 117 -9.96 11.98 -1.44
C LYS A 117 -8.70 11.21 -1.07
N VAL A 118 -8.13 11.43 0.11
CA VAL A 118 -7.06 10.57 0.64
C VAL A 118 -7.55 9.14 0.82
N HIS A 119 -8.82 8.94 1.20
CA HIS A 119 -9.43 7.61 1.22
C HIS A 119 -9.45 6.92 -0.16
N LEU A 120 -9.55 7.70 -1.25
CA LEU A 120 -9.42 7.15 -2.61
C LEU A 120 -8.00 6.64 -2.85
N LEU A 121 -6.98 7.44 -2.51
CA LEU A 121 -5.59 7.01 -2.63
C LEU A 121 -5.26 5.79 -1.75
N ILE A 122 -5.74 5.78 -0.50
CA ILE A 122 -5.59 4.63 0.40
C ILE A 122 -6.19 3.38 -0.25
N SER A 123 -7.41 3.49 -0.78
CA SER A 123 -8.09 2.36 -1.45
C SER A 123 -7.32 1.88 -2.68
N SER A 124 -6.80 2.80 -3.51
CA SER A 124 -6.01 2.47 -4.69
C SER A 124 -4.68 1.78 -4.35
N VAL A 125 -3.96 2.29 -3.36
CA VAL A 125 -2.69 1.69 -2.92
C VAL A 125 -2.95 0.33 -2.26
N LEU A 126 -4.01 0.19 -1.46
CA LEU A 126 -4.44 -1.10 -0.92
C LEU A 126 -4.80 -2.09 -2.03
N SER A 127 -5.49 -1.67 -3.09
CA SER A 127 -5.76 -2.52 -4.25
C SER A 127 -4.46 -3.00 -4.91
N CYS A 128 -3.47 -2.13 -5.12
CA CYS A 128 -2.18 -2.54 -5.67
C CYS A 128 -1.38 -3.44 -4.73
N CYS A 129 -1.58 -3.32 -3.42
CA CYS A 129 -0.91 -4.16 -2.42
C CYS A 129 -1.55 -5.56 -2.29
N VAL A 130 -2.89 -5.62 -2.28
CA VAL A 130 -3.69 -6.78 -1.88
C VAL A 130 -4.37 -7.50 -3.07
N ALA A 131 -4.41 -6.92 -4.27
CA ALA A 131 -5.10 -7.54 -5.41
C ALA A 131 -4.63 -8.97 -5.67
N ASN A 132 -5.56 -9.86 -6.02
CA ASN A 132 -5.25 -11.27 -6.28
C ASN A 132 -4.33 -11.44 -7.51
N GLN A 133 -4.50 -10.61 -8.54
CA GLN A 133 -3.72 -10.66 -9.77
C GLN A 133 -3.49 -9.25 -10.33
N LEU A 134 -2.23 -8.85 -10.46
CA LEU A 134 -1.82 -7.52 -10.97
C LEU A 134 -1.32 -7.59 -12.42
N CYS A 135 -1.06 -8.79 -12.93
CA CYS A 135 -0.47 -9.04 -14.24
C CYS A 135 -1.19 -10.21 -14.90
N ALA A 136 -1.41 -10.14 -16.21
CA ALA A 136 -1.94 -11.27 -16.96
C ALA A 136 -1.00 -12.50 -16.89
N TYR A 137 0.31 -12.23 -16.82
CA TYR A 137 1.37 -13.24 -16.70
C TYR A 137 2.20 -13.01 -15.43
N SER A 138 2.02 -13.88 -14.43
CA SER A 138 2.68 -13.82 -13.11
C SER A 138 4.21 -13.97 -13.21
N SER A 139 4.69 -14.75 -14.17
CA SER A 139 6.10 -15.13 -14.35
C SER A 139 6.97 -14.05 -15.01
N ALA A 140 6.38 -13.16 -15.83
CA ALA A 140 7.15 -12.20 -16.63
C ALA A 140 7.38 -10.85 -15.94
N GLN A 141 6.67 -10.56 -14.85
CA GLN A 141 6.66 -9.23 -14.23
C GLN A 141 6.89 -9.30 -12.72
N ASN A 142 7.73 -8.39 -12.22
CA ASN A 142 8.10 -8.26 -10.80
C ASN A 142 6.98 -7.63 -9.97
N HIS A 143 5.81 -8.27 -9.95
CA HIS A 143 4.65 -7.86 -9.18
C HIS A 143 4.92 -7.85 -7.67
N TRP A 144 5.87 -8.64 -7.17
CA TRP A 144 6.38 -8.60 -5.80
C TRP A 144 6.95 -7.22 -5.42
N ALA A 145 7.73 -6.62 -6.33
CA ALA A 145 8.35 -5.31 -6.11
C ALA A 145 7.30 -4.20 -6.09
N LEU A 146 6.28 -4.27 -6.96
CA LEU A 146 5.17 -3.31 -6.94
C LEU A 146 4.38 -3.38 -5.63
N ARG A 147 4.13 -4.58 -5.10
CA ARG A 147 3.45 -4.73 -3.79
C ARG A 147 4.28 -4.17 -2.64
N GLU A 148 5.60 -4.38 -2.65
CA GLU A 148 6.48 -3.78 -1.65
C GLU A 148 6.54 -2.25 -1.78
N PHE A 149 6.58 -1.73 -3.01
CA PHE A 149 6.53 -0.29 -3.24
C PHE A 149 5.20 0.33 -2.78
N ALA A 150 4.06 -0.32 -3.06
CA ALA A 150 2.75 0.09 -2.57
C ALA A 150 2.68 0.05 -1.03
N ALA A 151 3.30 -0.95 -0.38
CA ALA A 151 3.41 -1.00 1.07
C ALA A 151 4.21 0.17 1.64
N ILE A 152 5.31 0.58 0.99
CA ILE A 152 6.09 1.77 1.39
C ILE A 152 5.24 3.03 1.28
N ILE A 153 4.56 3.22 0.15
CA ILE A 153 3.64 4.36 -0.07
C ILE A 153 2.56 4.40 1.02
N MET A 154 1.99 3.24 1.41
CA MET A 154 1.00 3.18 2.47
C MET A 154 1.55 3.67 3.82
N ILE A 155 2.81 3.37 4.14
CA ILE A 155 3.46 3.89 5.35
C ILE A 155 3.61 5.41 5.28
N ASP A 156 3.99 5.95 4.13
CA ASP A 156 4.13 7.40 3.96
C ASP A 156 2.77 8.10 4.11
N ILE A 157 1.71 7.54 3.54
CA ILE A 157 0.33 8.00 3.77
C ILE A 157 0.00 7.94 5.28
N LEU A 158 0.25 6.82 5.94
CA LEU A 158 -0.06 6.68 7.36
C LEU A 158 0.69 7.68 8.23
N LYS A 159 1.97 7.96 7.93
CA LYS A 159 2.76 8.98 8.64
C LYS A 159 2.15 10.37 8.45
N LEU A 160 1.81 10.73 7.21
CA LEU A 160 1.26 12.05 6.87
C LEU A 160 -0.12 12.29 7.51
N PHE A 161 -0.99 11.27 7.54
CA PHE A 161 -2.38 11.43 7.99
C PHE A 161 -2.68 10.90 9.40
N SER A 162 -1.71 10.26 10.08
CA SER A 162 -1.90 9.71 11.44
C SER A 162 -2.44 10.71 12.46
N ASN A 163 -2.01 11.97 12.35
CA ASN A 163 -2.44 13.05 13.23
C ASN A 163 -3.80 13.66 12.85
N VAL A 164 -4.17 13.56 11.57
CA VAL A 164 -5.41 14.14 11.02
C VAL A 164 -6.59 13.20 11.21
N ASP A 165 -6.42 11.91 10.91
CA ASP A 165 -7.46 10.90 11.07
C ASP A 165 -6.88 9.58 11.62
N LYS A 166 -7.11 9.38 12.92
CA LYS A 166 -6.70 8.16 13.63
C LYS A 166 -7.49 6.92 13.20
N SER A 167 -8.57 7.06 12.42
CA SER A 167 -9.38 5.94 11.93
C SER A 167 -8.77 5.22 10.72
N ILE A 168 -7.78 5.83 10.04
CA ILE A 168 -7.14 5.26 8.85
C ILE A 168 -6.35 3.98 9.21
N LEU A 169 -5.52 4.04 10.25
CA LEU A 169 -4.68 2.89 10.64
C LEU A 169 -5.51 1.64 11.00
N PRO A 170 -6.56 1.71 11.84
CA PRO A 170 -7.45 0.58 12.09
C PRO A 170 -8.11 0.00 10.82
N ARG A 171 -8.48 0.85 9.85
CA ARG A 171 -9.06 0.41 8.57
C ARG A 171 -8.04 -0.35 7.73
N VAL A 172 -6.82 0.17 7.61
CA VAL A 172 -5.71 -0.48 6.88
C VAL A 172 -5.35 -1.82 7.52
N LEU A 173 -5.20 -1.85 8.85
CA LEU A 173 -4.93 -3.08 9.59
C LEU A 173 -6.03 -4.14 9.40
N ARG A 174 -7.30 -3.74 9.33
CA ARG A 174 -8.42 -4.65 9.06
C ARG A 174 -8.31 -5.27 7.67
N VAL A 175 -7.99 -4.48 6.64
CA VAL A 175 -7.82 -4.98 5.28
C VAL A 175 -6.65 -5.98 5.22
N TYR A 176 -5.50 -5.65 5.81
CA TYR A 176 -4.36 -6.56 5.84
C TYR A 176 -4.63 -7.83 6.64
N LYS A 177 -5.29 -7.73 7.80
CA LYS A 177 -5.68 -8.91 8.60
C LYS A 177 -6.59 -9.85 7.80
N ASN A 178 -7.57 -9.30 7.08
CA ASN A 178 -8.48 -10.09 6.26
C ASN A 178 -7.75 -10.71 5.06
N GLY A 179 -6.82 -9.98 4.44
CA GLY A 179 -6.03 -10.48 3.32
C GLY A 179 -5.03 -11.58 3.69
N LEU A 180 -4.49 -11.58 4.91
CA LEU A 180 -3.66 -12.68 5.43
C LEU A 180 -4.44 -14.00 5.59
N GLN A 181 -5.77 -13.94 5.77
CA GLN A 181 -6.64 -15.12 5.85
C GLN A 181 -7.08 -15.62 4.45
N SER A 182 -6.63 -14.97 3.38
CA SER A 182 -6.91 -15.41 2.01
C SER A 182 -6.17 -16.71 1.68
N ALA A 183 -6.64 -17.44 0.66
CA ALA A 183 -5.95 -18.60 0.09
C ALA A 183 -4.98 -18.21 -1.06
N VAL A 184 -4.93 -16.93 -1.43
CA VAL A 184 -4.15 -16.43 -2.59
C VAL A 184 -2.77 -15.95 -2.12
N LEU A 185 -1.71 -16.67 -2.53
CA LEU A 185 -0.32 -16.40 -2.12
C LEU A 185 0.13 -14.93 -2.35
N PRO A 186 -0.07 -14.30 -3.53
CA PRO A 186 0.27 -12.89 -3.73
C PRO A 186 -0.44 -11.92 -2.77
N THR A 187 -1.68 -12.23 -2.38
CA THR A 187 -2.49 -11.43 -1.45
C THR A 187 -1.95 -11.53 -0.03
N ILE A 188 -1.64 -12.75 0.42
CA ILE A 188 -0.98 -13.00 1.71
C ILE A 188 0.35 -12.24 1.78
N TYR A 189 1.18 -12.33 0.74
CA TYR A 189 2.47 -11.64 0.69
C TYR A 189 2.31 -10.12 0.79
N GLY A 190 1.42 -9.52 0.01
CA GLY A 190 1.19 -8.08 0.04
C GLY A 190 0.79 -7.60 1.43
N CYS A 191 -0.12 -8.33 2.08
CA CYS A 191 -0.56 -8.02 3.44
C CYS A 191 0.56 -8.22 4.48
N ALA A 192 1.33 -9.31 4.37
CA ALA A 192 2.45 -9.59 5.26
C ALA A 192 3.52 -8.48 5.17
N VAL A 193 3.91 -8.09 3.95
CA VAL A 193 4.88 -7.01 3.72
C VAL A 193 4.33 -5.68 4.25
N GLY A 194 3.07 -5.34 3.96
CA GLY A 194 2.41 -4.14 4.49
C GLY A 194 2.46 -4.05 6.02
N LEU A 195 2.07 -5.14 6.70
CA LEU A 195 2.11 -5.24 8.16
C LEU A 195 3.53 -5.16 8.71
N SER A 196 4.52 -5.74 8.03
CA SER A 196 5.90 -5.68 8.51
C SER A 196 6.51 -4.30 8.52
N LYS A 197 6.12 -3.44 7.58
CA LYS A 197 6.61 -2.06 7.51
C LYS A 197 5.99 -1.16 8.60
N LEU A 198 4.89 -1.59 9.23
CA LEU A 198 4.26 -0.88 10.34
C LEU A 198 4.98 -1.07 11.69
N GLY A 199 5.79 -2.12 11.84
CA GLY A 199 6.65 -2.35 13.00
C GLY A 199 6.47 -3.70 13.70
N GLY A 200 7.39 -4.01 14.62
CA GLY A 200 7.50 -5.32 15.26
C GLY A 200 6.28 -5.73 16.09
N TYR A 201 5.65 -4.79 16.80
CA TYR A 201 4.43 -5.08 17.58
C TYR A 201 3.26 -5.53 16.70
N ILE A 202 3.12 -4.97 15.50
CA ILE A 202 2.07 -5.34 14.55
C ILE A 202 2.33 -6.75 14.00
N ILE A 203 3.58 -7.08 13.69
CA ILE A 203 3.95 -8.45 13.28
C ILE A 203 3.60 -9.45 14.38
N PHE A 204 3.95 -9.15 15.64
CA PHE A 204 3.58 -10.00 16.80
C PHE A 204 2.07 -10.20 16.92
N LYS A 205 1.30 -9.12 16.81
CA LYS A 205 -0.15 -9.15 17.05
C LYS A 205 -0.96 -9.77 15.90
N PHE A 206 -0.50 -9.64 14.65
CA PHE A 206 -1.31 -10.01 13.47
C PHE A 206 -0.71 -11.15 12.65
N ILE A 207 0.62 -11.19 12.45
CA ILE A 207 1.27 -12.19 11.60
C ILE A 207 1.51 -13.49 12.37
N ILE A 208 2.09 -13.42 13.57
CA ILE A 208 2.46 -14.61 14.35
C ILE A 208 1.25 -15.53 14.62
N PRO A 209 0.05 -15.04 15.02
CA PRO A 209 -1.10 -15.90 15.24
C PRO A 209 -1.62 -16.60 13.98
N GLN A 210 -1.33 -16.04 12.79
CA GLN A 210 -1.77 -16.58 11.50
C GLN A 210 -0.67 -17.35 10.77
N LEU A 211 0.51 -17.49 11.39
CA LEU A 211 1.67 -18.11 10.76
C LEU A 211 1.42 -19.58 10.42
N ARG A 212 0.66 -20.29 11.27
CA ARG A 212 0.25 -21.68 11.03
C ARG A 212 -0.66 -21.83 9.82
N SER A 213 -1.67 -20.97 9.66
CA SER A 213 -2.56 -21.01 8.49
C SER A 213 -1.81 -20.67 7.20
N ILE A 214 -0.86 -19.73 7.28
CA ILE A 214 0.00 -19.38 6.13
C ILE A 214 0.93 -20.55 5.78
N ALA A 215 1.49 -21.24 6.79
CA ALA A 215 2.35 -22.41 6.58
C ALA A 215 1.62 -23.52 5.81
N ILE A 216 0.37 -23.83 6.19
CA ILE A 216 -0.47 -24.82 5.49
C ILE A 216 -0.75 -24.40 4.05
N CYS A 217 -1.05 -23.12 3.81
CA CYS A 217 -1.27 -22.60 2.47
C CYS A 217 -0.02 -22.74 1.58
N ILE A 218 1.16 -22.41 2.12
CA ILE A 218 2.44 -22.57 1.44
C ILE A 218 2.68 -24.04 1.12
N GLU A 219 2.57 -24.93 2.10
CA GLU A 219 2.75 -26.37 1.93
C GLU A 219 1.83 -26.95 0.85
N THR A 220 0.54 -26.58 0.87
CA THR A 220 -0.43 -27.03 -0.14
C THR A 220 -0.04 -26.64 -1.57
N GLN A 221 0.61 -25.49 -1.76
CA GLN A 221 1.04 -25.03 -3.08
C GLN A 221 2.38 -25.65 -3.50
N LEU A 222 3.26 -25.99 -2.56
CA LEU A 222 4.48 -26.75 -2.88
C LEU A 222 4.18 -28.20 -3.29
N SER A 223 3.13 -28.80 -2.73
CA SER A 223 2.73 -30.19 -3.00
C SER A 223 2.03 -30.41 -4.34
N LYS A 224 1.64 -29.35 -5.05
CA LYS A 224 1.02 -29.46 -6.38
C LYS A 224 2.11 -29.63 -7.43
N ASP A 225 1.99 -30.62 -8.30
CA ASP A 225 3.02 -30.92 -9.29
C ASP A 225 3.02 -30.00 -10.53
N ASP A 226 1.94 -29.27 -10.77
CA ASP A 226 1.66 -28.70 -12.10
C ASP A 226 2.31 -27.33 -12.41
N ASP A 227 2.78 -26.54 -11.44
CA ASP A 227 3.27 -25.17 -11.71
C ASP A 227 4.59 -24.80 -10.99
N ASP A 228 5.72 -24.77 -11.72
CA ASP A 228 7.04 -24.35 -11.19
C ASP A 228 7.07 -22.88 -10.73
N VAL A 229 6.25 -22.03 -11.35
CA VAL A 229 6.14 -20.59 -11.00
C VAL A 229 5.52 -20.40 -9.62
N ASP A 230 4.47 -21.17 -9.29
CA ASP A 230 3.78 -21.08 -8.01
C ASP A 230 4.62 -21.70 -6.88
N LYS A 231 5.41 -22.75 -7.18
CA LYS A 231 6.44 -23.28 -6.27
C LYS A 231 7.49 -22.23 -5.94
N GLN A 232 8.04 -21.55 -6.94
CA GLN A 232 9.02 -20.47 -6.74
C GLN A 232 8.43 -19.31 -5.93
N ALA A 233 7.18 -18.93 -6.20
CA ALA A 233 6.46 -17.92 -5.42
C ALA A 233 6.33 -18.32 -3.95
N ALA A 234 5.95 -19.57 -3.68
CA ALA A 234 5.79 -20.07 -2.32
C ALA A 234 7.12 -20.12 -1.55
N ILE A 235 8.22 -20.52 -2.21
CA ILE A 235 9.58 -20.48 -1.63
C ILE A 235 10.01 -19.05 -1.32
N PHE A 236 9.75 -18.11 -2.23
CA PHE A 236 10.06 -16.70 -2.05
C PHE A 236 9.31 -16.10 -0.85
N ILE A 237 8.01 -16.37 -0.74
CA ILE A 237 7.17 -15.93 0.40
C ILE A 237 7.69 -16.53 1.69
N ARG A 238 8.00 -17.84 1.70
CA ARG A 238 8.58 -18.53 2.86
C ARG A 238 9.84 -17.82 3.35
N HIS A 239 10.82 -17.60 2.49
CA HIS A 239 12.07 -16.94 2.89
C HIS A 239 11.84 -15.54 3.47
N ARG A 240 10.89 -14.79 2.88
CA ARG A 240 10.56 -13.44 3.35
C ARG A 240 9.89 -13.46 4.73
N LEU A 241 8.95 -14.39 4.96
CA LEU A 241 8.29 -14.56 6.27
C LEU A 241 9.27 -14.97 7.37
N LEU A 242 10.20 -15.88 7.08
CA LEU A 242 11.25 -16.27 8.03
C LEU A 242 12.05 -15.05 8.48
N LYS A 243 12.53 -14.25 7.52
CA LYS A 243 13.30 -13.04 7.80
C LYS A 243 12.53 -11.98 8.60
N MET A 244 11.22 -11.87 8.38
CA MET A 244 10.36 -10.91 9.09
C MET A 244 10.02 -11.36 10.52
N CYS A 245 9.79 -12.66 10.73
CA CYS A 245 9.35 -13.20 12.03
C CYS A 245 10.50 -13.52 12.98
N ALA A 246 11.67 -13.94 12.46
CA ALA A 246 12.84 -14.31 13.27
C ALA A 246 13.24 -13.28 14.36
N PRO A 247 13.41 -11.97 14.07
CA PRO A 247 13.83 -11.01 15.10
C PRO A 247 12.81 -10.84 16.23
N ILE A 248 11.53 -11.13 15.96
CA ILE A 248 10.46 -10.98 16.96
C ILE A 248 10.31 -12.27 17.75
N LEU A 249 10.41 -13.43 17.11
CA LEU A 249 10.40 -14.72 17.80
C LEU A 249 11.58 -14.86 18.77
N LYS A 250 12.75 -14.29 18.45
CA LYS A 250 13.88 -14.16 19.40
C LYS A 250 13.50 -13.48 20.71
N THR A 251 12.58 -12.51 20.67
CA THR A 251 12.14 -11.76 21.86
C THR A 251 11.05 -12.47 22.66
N ILE A 252 10.39 -13.47 22.05
CA ILE A 252 9.25 -14.18 22.64
C ILE A 252 9.70 -15.50 23.28
N HIS A 253 10.59 -16.23 22.60
CA HIS A 253 11.07 -17.52 23.06
C HIS A 253 12.36 -17.38 23.88
N SER A 254 12.32 -17.85 25.12
CA SER A 254 13.51 -17.99 25.97
C SER A 254 14.29 -19.23 25.52
N ALA A 255 15.63 -19.16 25.50
CA ALA A 255 16.43 -20.36 25.22
C ALA A 255 16.15 -21.44 26.29
N PRO A 256 16.18 -22.74 25.93
CA PRO A 256 16.59 -23.31 24.65
C PRO A 256 15.46 -23.36 23.60
N ASP A 257 15.76 -22.99 22.35
CA ASP A 257 14.81 -23.08 21.24
C ASP A 257 14.70 -24.54 20.77
N MET A 258 13.58 -25.20 21.06
CA MET A 258 13.34 -26.59 20.67
C MET A 258 12.56 -26.65 19.34
N VAL A 259 13.12 -27.36 18.35
CA VAL A 259 12.50 -27.51 17.01
C VAL A 259 11.08 -28.10 17.10
N SER A 260 10.83 -29.01 18.05
CA SER A 260 9.52 -29.61 18.28
C SER A 260 8.43 -28.60 18.68
N GLU A 261 8.77 -27.63 19.53
CA GLU A 261 7.84 -26.57 19.96
C GLU A 261 7.50 -25.64 18.79
N TYR A 262 8.50 -25.32 17.96
CA TYR A 262 8.31 -24.50 16.77
C TYR A 262 7.44 -25.20 15.71
N ILE A 263 7.58 -26.52 15.54
CA ILE A 263 6.69 -27.32 14.68
C ILE A 263 5.26 -27.31 15.24
N GLU A 264 5.10 -27.48 16.55
CA GLU A 264 3.79 -27.48 17.19
C GLU A 264 3.08 -26.13 17.09
N HIS A 265 3.82 -25.02 17.19
CA HIS A 265 3.22 -23.68 17.12
C HIS A 265 3.06 -23.14 15.69
N TYR A 266 4.01 -23.42 14.79
CA TYR A 266 4.10 -22.77 13.48
C TYR A 266 4.00 -23.74 12.28
N GLY A 267 3.83 -25.04 12.52
CA GLY A 267 3.63 -26.05 11.49
C GLY A 267 4.85 -26.22 10.59
N TYR A 268 4.62 -26.33 9.26
CA TYR A 268 5.66 -26.51 8.25
C TYR A 268 6.79 -25.45 8.30
N LEU A 269 6.50 -24.24 8.76
CA LEU A 269 7.51 -23.17 8.90
C LEU A 269 8.38 -23.31 10.16
N GLY A 270 8.00 -24.18 11.10
CA GLY A 270 8.62 -24.34 12.41
C GLY A 270 10.14 -24.54 12.37
N PRO A 271 10.67 -25.54 11.64
CA PRO A 271 12.11 -25.79 11.59
C PRO A 271 12.89 -24.60 11.02
N GLY A 272 12.41 -24.01 9.92
CA GLY A 272 13.07 -22.85 9.31
C GLY A 272 13.01 -21.58 10.18
N LEU A 273 11.99 -21.44 11.02
CA LEU A 273 11.91 -20.34 12.00
C LEU A 273 12.86 -20.57 13.17
N CYS A 274 12.98 -21.81 13.65
CA CYS A 274 13.93 -22.18 14.70
C CYS A 274 15.36 -21.87 14.24
N ASP A 275 15.74 -22.34 13.05
CA ASP A 275 17.06 -22.06 12.47
C ASP A 275 17.32 -20.56 12.31
N ALA A 276 16.32 -19.82 11.81
CA ALA A 276 16.44 -18.37 11.64
C ALA A 276 16.54 -17.60 12.97
N VAL A 277 15.89 -18.09 14.05
CA VAL A 277 15.98 -17.50 15.39
C VAL A 277 17.35 -17.81 16.02
N VAL A 278 17.84 -19.05 15.89
CA VAL A 278 19.17 -19.44 16.35
C VAL A 278 20.26 -18.63 15.65
N LEU A 279 20.16 -18.45 14.33
CA LEU A 279 21.09 -17.60 13.56
C LEU A 279 21.00 -16.11 13.91
N ALA A 280 19.84 -15.64 14.37
CA ALA A 280 19.64 -14.24 14.74
C ALA A 280 19.99 -13.94 16.22
N ARG A 281 20.31 -14.96 17.03
CA ARG A 281 20.71 -14.80 18.43
C ARG A 281 22.10 -14.19 18.55
#